data_AF-T1H0N5-F1
#
_entry.id   AF-T1H0N5-F1
#
_cell.length_a   1.000
_cell.length_b   1.000
_cell.length_c   1.000
_cell.angle_alpha   90.00
_cell.angle_beta   90.00
_cell.angle_gamma   90.00
#
_symmetry.space_group_name_H-M   'P 1'
#
loop_
_entity.id
_entity.type
_entity.pdbx_description
1 polymer ?
#
loop_
_entity_poly.entity_id
_entity_poly.type
_entity_poly.pdbx_seq_one_letter_code
_entity_poly.pdbx_strand_id
1 'polypeptide(L)'
;MDFYYSPGSAPCHAKKRAVVNQRLYFDMGVLYQRFAEYFYPQVLAKAPADPEKLKKVEEALGFLNTFLEGQKYVAGDNLTIADLSILATVSTFVYAGIK
;
A
#
# COMPACT_ATOMS: atom_id res chain seq x y z
N MET A 1 13.77 -26.51 -7.87
CA MET A 1 13.46 -25.19 -7.28
C MET A 1 13.84 -24.17 -8.35
N ASP A 2 12.92 -23.63 -9.15
CA ASP A 2 11.59 -23.11 -8.79
C ASP A 2 10.43 -23.87 -9.45
N PHE A 3 9.46 -24.31 -8.63
CA PHE A 3 8.32 -25.15 -9.04
C PHE A 3 7.23 -24.42 -9.85
N TYR A 4 7.55 -23.29 -10.50
CA TYR A 4 6.56 -22.37 -11.10
C TYR A 4 6.83 -21.93 -12.54
N TYR A 5 7.80 -22.50 -13.26
CA TYR A 5 8.15 -22.02 -14.60
C TYR A 5 7.90 -23.05 -15.69
N SER A 6 6.84 -22.82 -16.48
CA SER A 6 6.68 -23.36 -17.82
C SER A 6 6.88 -22.23 -18.85
N PRO A 7 7.52 -22.48 -20.00
CA PRO A 7 7.97 -21.45 -20.93
C PRO A 7 6.80 -20.91 -21.76
N GLY A 8 6.06 -19.97 -21.18
CA GLY A 8 4.93 -19.25 -21.78
C GLY A 8 4.99 -17.77 -21.47
N SER A 9 6.03 -17.10 -21.98
CA SER A 9 6.33 -15.65 -21.97
C SER A 9 6.76 -15.03 -20.62
N ALA A 10 8.06 -15.15 -20.30
CA ALA A 10 8.71 -14.42 -19.20
C ALA A 10 8.44 -12.89 -19.17
N PRO A 11 8.30 -12.16 -20.30
CA PRO A 11 8.02 -10.72 -20.27
C PRO A 11 6.65 -10.35 -19.67
N CYS A 12 5.62 -11.19 -19.85
CA CYS A 12 4.29 -10.94 -19.31
C CYS A 12 4.26 -11.10 -17.78
N HIS A 13 4.90 -12.16 -17.27
CA HIS A 13 5.02 -12.42 -15.84
C HIS A 13 5.90 -11.39 -15.13
N ALA A 14 7.00 -10.96 -15.76
CA ALA A 14 7.85 -9.89 -15.23
C ALA A 14 7.07 -8.58 -15.07
N LYS A 15 6.24 -8.21 -16.05
CA LYS A 15 5.37 -7.02 -15.95
C LYS A 15 4.37 -7.11 -14.81
N LYS A 16 3.66 -8.24 -14.67
CA LYS A 16 2.71 -8.43 -13.55
C LYS A 16 3.42 -8.36 -12.20
N ARG A 17 4.58 -9.00 -12.07
CA ARG A 17 5.39 -8.95 -10.85
C ARG A 17 5.91 -7.55 -10.55
N ALA A 18 6.29 -6.78 -11.57
CA ALA A 18 6.73 -5.41 -11.41
C ALA A 18 5.63 -4.52 -10.81
N VAL A 19 4.36 -4.71 -11.22
CA VAL A 19 3.22 -4.01 -10.62
C VAL A 19 3.07 -4.39 -9.14
N VAL A 20 3.08 -5.69 -8.81
CA VAL A 20 3.02 -6.16 -7.41
C VAL A 20 4.14 -5.54 -6.57
N ASN A 21 5.38 -5.58 -7.05
CA ASN A 21 6.52 -5.00 -6.35
C ASN A 21 6.38 -3.49 -6.18
N GLN A 22 5.89 -2.79 -7.21
CA GLN A 22 5.64 -1.35 -7.11
C GLN A 22 4.61 -1.03 -6.01
N ARG A 23 3.54 -1.84 -5.90
CA ARG A 23 2.52 -1.66 -4.84
C ARG A 23 3.10 -1.92 -3.44
N LEU A 24 3.99 -2.91 -3.29
CA LEU A 24 4.70 -3.15 -2.03
C LEU A 24 5.63 -1.99 -1.66
N TYR A 25 6.37 -1.43 -2.62
CA TYR A 25 7.21 -0.26 -2.38
C TYR A 25 6.39 0.99 -2.07
N PHE A 26 5.23 1.14 -2.70
CA PHE A 26 4.27 2.19 -2.36
C PHE A 26 3.76 2.03 -0.92
N ASP A 27 3.38 0.83 -0.50
CA ASP A 27 2.92 0.59 0.86
C ASP A 27 4.00 0.95 1.88
N MET A 28 5.22 0.44 1.68
CA MET A 28 6.35 0.68 2.59
C MET A 28 6.79 2.16 2.63
N GLY A 29 6.99 2.78 1.46
CA GLY A 29 7.65 4.09 1.35
C GLY A 29 6.72 5.29 1.20
N VAL A 30 5.42 5.06 1.04
CA VAL A 30 4.44 6.13 0.90
C VAL A 30 3.31 5.94 1.90
N LEU A 31 2.53 4.85 1.79
CA LEU A 31 1.29 4.71 2.56
C LEU A 31 1.58 4.54 4.07
N TYR A 32 2.30 3.48 4.44
CA TYR A 32 2.62 3.20 5.83
C TYR A 32 3.62 4.20 6.41
N GLN A 33 4.59 4.66 5.63
CA GLN A 33 5.54 5.68 6.09
C GLN A 33 4.84 6.98 6.49
N ARG A 34 3.94 7.52 5.65
CA ARG A 34 3.22 8.76 5.96
C ARG A 34 2.30 8.58 7.17
N PHE A 35 1.68 7.40 7.31
CA PHE A 35 0.95 7.05 8.53
C PHE A 35 1.84 7.08 9.77
N ALA A 36 2.99 6.41 9.74
CA ALA A 36 3.89 6.36 10.88
C ALA A 36 4.38 7.77 11.27
N GLU A 37 4.73 8.60 10.29
CA GLU A 37 5.15 10.00 10.51
C GLU A 37 4.06 10.87 11.15
N TYR A 38 2.79 10.60 10.84
CA TYR A 38 1.62 11.28 11.41
C TYR A 38 1.26 10.73 12.79
N PHE A 39 1.14 9.42 12.93
CA PHE A 39 0.50 8.76 14.07
C PHE A 39 1.47 8.50 15.24
N TYR A 40 2.70 8.06 14.98
CA TYR A 40 3.64 7.70 16.06
C TYR A 40 4.03 8.86 16.98
N PRO A 41 4.24 10.10 16.52
CA PRO A 41 4.48 11.22 17.42
C PRO A 41 3.32 11.46 18.42
N GLN A 42 2.09 11.19 18.01
CA GLN A 42 0.91 11.37 18.86
C GLN A 42 0.86 10.30 19.95
N VAL A 43 1.11 9.04 19.63
CA VAL A 43 1.01 7.94 20.62
C VAL A 43 2.26 7.75 21.46
N LEU A 44 3.46 8.00 20.92
CA LEU A 44 4.73 7.79 21.63
C LEU A 44 5.20 9.05 22.39
N ALA A 45 4.95 10.24 21.84
CA ALA A 45 5.43 11.50 22.40
C ALA A 45 4.31 12.45 22.84
N LYS A 46 3.03 12.05 22.72
CA LYS A 46 1.86 12.89 23.05
C LYS A 46 1.85 14.24 22.31
N ALA A 47 2.48 14.29 21.13
CA ALA A 47 2.44 15.47 20.28
C ALA A 47 1.00 15.69 19.75
N PRO A 48 0.57 16.94 19.51
CA PRO A 48 -0.69 17.18 18.81
C PRO A 48 -0.64 16.62 17.39
N ALA A 49 -1.82 16.32 16.83
CA ALA A 49 -1.94 15.95 15.43
C ALA A 49 -1.41 17.08 14.53
N ASP A 50 -0.62 16.71 13.52
CA ASP A 50 -0.04 17.63 12.55
C ASP A 50 -0.90 17.63 11.26
N PRO A 51 -1.61 18.73 10.94
CA PRO A 51 -2.49 18.81 9.78
C PRO A 51 -1.77 18.59 8.44
N GLU A 52 -0.52 19.03 8.31
CA GLU A 52 0.24 18.88 7.08
C GLU A 52 0.64 17.42 6.84
N LYS A 53 0.89 16.66 7.91
CA LYS A 53 1.13 15.23 7.83
C LYS A 53 -0.15 14.45 7.55
N LEU A 54 -1.27 14.85 8.15
CA LEU A 54 -2.57 14.26 7.83
C LEU A 54 -2.90 14.40 6.35
N LYS A 55 -2.70 15.58 5.78
CA LYS A 55 -2.88 15.84 4.34
C LYS A 55 -2.02 14.92 3.46
N LYS A 56 -0.80 14.58 3.89
CA LYS A 56 0.04 13.59 3.19
C LYS A 56 -0.56 12.18 3.28
N VAL A 57 -1.13 11.80 4.42
CA VAL A 57 -1.84 10.51 4.55
C VAL A 57 -3.04 10.46 3.59
N GLU A 58 -3.83 11.53 3.53
CA GLU A 58 -4.97 11.67 2.60
C GLU A 58 -4.52 11.58 1.13
N GLU A 59 -3.43 12.24 0.76
CA GLU A 59 -2.84 12.12 -0.59
C GLU A 59 -2.43 10.68 -0.91
N ALA A 60 -1.86 9.95 0.06
CA ALA A 60 -1.48 8.55 -0.14
C ALA A 60 -2.72 7.64 -0.32
N LEU A 61 -3.80 7.89 0.43
CA LEU A 61 -5.08 7.22 0.23
C LEU A 61 -5.66 7.55 -1.16
N GLY A 62 -5.47 8.78 -1.64
CA GLY A 62 -5.80 9.17 -3.01
C GLY A 62 -5.09 8.32 -4.06
N PHE A 63 -3.77 8.10 -3.93
CA PHE A 63 -3.03 7.21 -4.83
C PHE A 63 -3.53 5.76 -4.76
N LEU A 64 -3.85 5.26 -3.56
CA LEU A 64 -4.42 3.93 -3.40
C LEU A 64 -5.78 3.80 -4.10
N ASN A 65 -6.64 4.82 -3.98
CA ASN A 65 -7.91 4.86 -4.69
C ASN A 65 -7.70 4.79 -6.21
N THR A 66 -6.77 5.58 -6.75
CA THR A 66 -6.42 5.52 -8.18
C THR A 66 -5.87 4.16 -8.61
N PHE A 67 -5.12 3.45 -7.77
CA PHE A 67 -4.66 2.09 -8.09
C PHE A 67 -5.79 1.06 -8.15
N LEU A 68 -6.89 1.31 -7.45
CA LEU A 68 -8.09 0.47 -7.42
C LEU A 68 -9.12 0.84 -8.50
N GLU A 69 -8.97 1.98 -9.17
CA GLU A 69 -9.88 2.39 -10.25
C GLU A 69 -9.91 1.33 -11.36
N GLY A 70 -11.09 0.76 -11.59
CA GLY A 70 -11.31 -0.28 -12.59
C GLY A 70 -10.63 -1.62 -12.28
N GLN A 71 -10.10 -1.81 -11.08
CA GLN A 71 -9.42 -3.05 -10.66
C GLN A 71 -10.11 -3.68 -9.45
N LYS A 72 -10.09 -5.02 -9.37
CA LYS A 72 -10.64 -5.73 -8.22
C LYS A 72 -9.66 -5.77 -7.03
N TYR A 73 -8.37 -5.82 -7.32
CA TYR A 73 -7.26 -5.89 -6.36
C TYR A 73 -6.20 -4.84 -6.72
N VAL A 74 -5.32 -4.50 -5.78
CA VAL A 74 -4.38 -3.37 -5.94
C VAL A 74 -3.40 -3.54 -7.10
N ALA A 75 -3.20 -4.77 -7.57
CA ALA A 75 -2.26 -5.13 -8.63
C ALA A 75 -2.93 -5.86 -9.82
N GLY A 76 -4.26 -5.78 -9.97
CA GLY A 76 -4.99 -6.36 -11.09
C GLY A 76 -6.25 -7.13 -10.67
N ASP A 77 -6.57 -8.18 -11.43
CA ASP A 77 -7.80 -8.98 -11.21
C ASP A 77 -7.66 -10.13 -10.21
N ASN A 78 -6.43 -10.45 -9.78
CA ASN A 78 -6.15 -11.55 -8.86
C ASN A 78 -5.57 -11.02 -7.55
N LEU A 79 -5.93 -11.67 -6.45
CA LEU A 79 -5.34 -11.40 -5.14
C LEU A 79 -3.83 -11.66 -5.15
N THR A 80 -3.07 -10.75 -4.57
CA THR A 80 -1.60 -10.83 -4.46
C THR A 80 -1.11 -10.51 -3.05
N ILE A 81 0.19 -10.67 -2.81
CA ILE A 81 0.81 -10.25 -1.54
C ILE A 81 0.72 -8.74 -1.31
N ALA A 82 0.61 -7.93 -2.36
CA ALA A 82 0.44 -6.49 -2.22
C ALA A 82 -0.91 -6.13 -1.57
N ASP A 83 -1.96 -6.88 -1.88
CA ASP A 83 -3.27 -6.71 -1.26
C ASP A 83 -3.21 -7.00 0.24
N LEU A 84 -2.51 -8.08 0.63
CA LEU A 84 -2.36 -8.45 2.05
C LEU A 84 -1.56 -7.41 2.83
N SER A 85 -0.49 -6.88 2.24
CA SER A 85 0.35 -5.82 2.83
C SER A 85 -0.47 -4.54 3.05
N ILE A 86 -1.10 -4.05 1.98
CA ILE A 86 -1.91 -2.81 2.03
C ILE A 86 -3.13 -2.99 2.94
N LEU A 87 -3.76 -4.17 2.97
CA LEU A 87 -4.87 -4.46 3.89
C LEU A 87 -4.43 -4.33 5.35
N ALA A 88 -3.23 -4.80 5.71
CA ALA A 88 -2.70 -4.65 7.06
C ALA A 88 -2.51 -3.16 7.42
N THR A 89 -1.96 -2.38 6.49
CA THR A 89 -1.79 -0.92 6.64
C THR A 89 -3.13 -0.21 6.79
N VAL A 90 -4.08 -0.42 5.88
CA VAL A 90 -5.41 0.22 5.92
C VAL A 90 -6.21 -0.19 7.15
N SER A 91 -6.13 -1.46 7.58
CA SER A 91 -6.75 -1.90 8.83
C SER A 91 -6.21 -1.14 10.02
N THR A 92 -4.90 -0.87 10.04
CA THR A 92 -4.26 -0.04 11.07
C THR A 92 -4.80 1.39 11.07
N PHE A 93 -5.05 1.97 9.89
CA PHE A 93 -5.62 3.33 9.78
C PHE A 93 -7.01 3.41 10.42
N VAL A 94 -7.85 2.41 10.14
CA VAL A 94 -9.21 2.34 10.72
C VAL A 94 -9.15 2.33 12.24
N TYR A 95 -8.28 1.51 12.84
CA TYR A 95 -8.10 1.49 14.29
C TYR A 95 -7.48 2.77 14.85
N ALA A 96 -6.63 3.45 14.08
CA ALA A 96 -6.08 4.76 14.41
C ALA A 96 -7.08 5.92 14.28
N GLY A 97 -8.30 5.66 13.78
CA GLY A 97 -9.34 6.67 13.57
C GLY A 97 -9.14 7.52 12.32
N ILE A 98 -8.26 7.10 11.42
CA ILE A 98 -8.06 7.73 10.10
C ILE A 98 -9.06 7.08 9.13
N LYS A 99 -9.85 7.90 8.44
CA LYS A 99 -10.93 7.47 7.55
C LYS A 99 -10.68 7.95 6.13
#